data_AF-A0AAW2XIF6-F1
#
_entry.id   AF-A0AAW2XIF6-F1
#
_cell.length_a   1.000
_cell.length_b   1.000
_cell.length_c   1.000
_cell.angle_alpha   90.00
_cell.angle_beta   90.00
_cell.angle_gamma   90.00
#
_symmetry.space_group_name_H-M   'P 1'
#
loop_
_entity.id
_entity.type
_entity.pdbx_description
1 polymer ?
#
loop_
_entity_poly.entity_id
_entity_poly.type
_entity_poly.pdbx_seq_one_letter_code
_entity_poly.pdbx_strand_id
1 'polypeptide(L)'
;MPRPRLNSNYRIFLGNDFILDYCTRLSYIQCRWMTSSKRVQDRSKSKRVHDLEIATEKHKVISKIQYLFEILKGEPENIIPIRNLDQHRKQINLPKPNKISDFLRKSPKLFELYKDLRGVVWCGLTEQAEKLVKEEEEIIEKHGEKAAEYVTRMLMMAVDKRLPLDKIAHYRRDLGLPMNFRKQWVHKYPENFRVVQPFKPYDEGEYLELVSWKSSWAITELEKTVLGLKEDQIDREHVPGLLKLSFPLKFPSSYKKVYRYGGKIEHFQKREYLSPYADARGLKAGSLEFDKRAVAVMHELLSFTIEKRLVTDYLTHFRREFVMPQKLMRLLLKHFGIFYVSERGKRFSVFLNEAYDGLELIEKHPLVVWKEKVLSLVGYRGKKKKIESFEDLSDMEHKTLLGSDSEDDHVQLELGQDETMHSLDSTSATDGSEMEIEEVCRAYND
;
A
#
# COMPACT_ATOMS: atom_id res chain seq x y z
N MET A 1 63.11 58.96 2.94
CA MET A 1 64.56 58.81 3.22
C MET A 1 64.79 59.25 4.66
N PRO A 2 65.58 58.55 5.51
CA PRO A 2 66.52 57.47 5.19
C PRO A 2 66.25 56.13 5.92
N ARG A 3 66.96 55.11 5.46
CA ARG A 3 67.07 53.73 6.00
C ARG A 3 68.06 53.66 7.18
N PRO A 4 68.16 52.49 7.83
CA PRO A 4 69.42 51.73 7.79
C PRO A 4 69.15 50.27 7.37
N ARG A 5 69.73 49.77 6.27
CA ARG A 5 71.06 49.14 6.10
C ARG A 5 71.23 47.78 6.79
N LEU A 6 70.88 46.75 6.02
CA LEU A 6 71.53 45.46 5.78
C LEU A 6 72.79 45.11 6.58
N ASN A 7 72.85 43.84 7.03
CA ASN A 7 74.06 43.04 6.91
C ASN A 7 73.75 41.72 6.17
N SER A 8 74.63 41.43 5.21
CA SER A 8 74.64 40.34 4.23
C SER A 8 75.46 39.16 4.75
N ASN A 9 75.21 37.96 4.18
CA ASN A 9 76.17 36.93 3.70
C ASN A 9 75.51 35.55 3.91
N TYR A 10 75.30 34.64 2.94
CA TYR A 10 76.11 34.26 1.78
C TYR A 10 75.26 33.71 0.62
N ARG A 11 75.73 33.94 -0.62
CA ARG A 11 75.41 33.23 -1.89
C ARG A 11 76.04 31.82 -1.86
N ILE A 12 75.57 30.81 -2.61
CA ILE A 12 75.89 30.56 -4.03
C ILE A 12 74.94 29.49 -4.61
N PHE A 13 74.49 29.76 -5.84
CA PHE A 13 73.72 28.94 -6.78
C PHE A 13 74.61 27.98 -7.58
N LEU A 14 74.07 26.81 -7.98
CA LEU A 14 74.20 26.14 -9.30
C LEU A 14 73.04 25.13 -9.38
N GLY A 15 71.97 25.31 -10.18
CA GLY A 15 71.87 25.10 -11.64
C GLY A 15 70.90 23.92 -11.85
N ASN A 16 70.06 23.76 -12.88
CA ASN A 16 69.83 24.47 -14.13
C ASN A 16 68.45 24.03 -14.69
N ASP A 17 67.86 24.95 -15.45
CA ASP A 17 67.08 24.78 -16.69
C ASP A 17 65.69 24.10 -16.73
N PHE A 18 64.74 24.99 -17.04
CA PHE A 18 63.49 24.79 -17.78
C PHE A 18 63.68 24.04 -19.11
N ILE A 19 62.66 23.26 -19.52
CA ILE A 19 62.01 23.23 -20.85
C ILE A 19 60.69 22.45 -20.75
N LEU A 20 59.62 23.03 -21.35
CA LEU A 20 58.37 22.50 -21.97
C LEU A 20 57.92 21.04 -21.67
N ASP A 21 56.64 20.63 -21.61
CA ASP A 21 55.36 21.14 -22.13
C ASP A 21 54.21 20.26 -21.55
N TYR A 22 52.97 20.73 -21.66
CA TYR A 22 51.68 19.98 -21.57
C TYR A 22 51.48 18.85 -20.52
N CYS A 23 50.63 19.10 -19.51
CA CYS A 23 49.70 18.08 -19.00
C CYS A 23 48.43 18.70 -18.36
N THR A 24 47.36 18.69 -19.15
CA THR A 24 46.00 18.26 -18.79
C THR A 24 45.51 18.47 -17.34
N ARG A 25 44.54 19.39 -17.22
CA ARG A 25 43.58 19.44 -16.09
C ARG A 25 42.86 18.10 -15.97
N LEU A 26 43.21 17.30 -14.96
CA LEU A 26 42.36 16.22 -14.46
C LEU A 26 41.45 16.80 -13.37
N SER A 27 40.23 17.15 -13.77
CA SER A 27 39.11 17.33 -12.86
C SER A 27 38.87 16.00 -12.12
N TYR A 28 39.13 15.97 -10.82
CA TYR A 28 38.66 14.91 -9.94
C TYR A 28 37.12 14.98 -9.90
N ILE A 29 36.47 14.29 -10.84
CA ILE A 29 35.04 13.99 -10.78
C ILE A 29 34.91 12.95 -9.67
N GLN A 30 34.43 13.40 -8.52
CA GLN A 30 34.00 12.51 -7.46
C GLN A 30 32.78 11.74 -7.97
N CYS A 31 33.02 10.60 -8.62
CA CYS A 31 31.98 9.69 -9.07
C CYS A 31 31.25 9.16 -7.84
N ARG A 32 30.17 9.82 -7.43
CA ARG A 32 29.13 9.20 -6.61
C ARG A 32 28.59 8.04 -7.44
N TRP A 33 29.02 6.83 -7.11
CA TRP A 33 28.36 5.62 -7.57
C TRP A 33 26.91 5.73 -7.11
N MET A 34 26.02 6.13 -8.03
CA MET A 34 24.59 6.06 -7.80
C MET A 34 24.30 4.60 -7.50
N THR A 35 23.83 4.31 -6.28
CA THR A 35 23.27 3.00 -5.98
C THR A 35 22.28 2.68 -7.10
N SER A 36 22.55 1.65 -7.90
CA SER A 36 21.62 1.17 -8.91
C SER A 36 20.29 0.93 -8.21
N SER A 37 19.34 1.84 -8.41
CA SER A 37 18.02 1.75 -7.80
C SER A 37 17.25 0.68 -8.56
N LYS A 38 17.55 -0.60 -8.29
CA LYS A 38 16.71 -1.72 -8.71
C LYS A 38 15.27 -1.38 -8.34
N ARG A 39 14.38 -1.37 -9.32
CA ARG A 39 12.98 -0.98 -9.14
C ARG A 39 12.36 -1.86 -8.05
N VAL A 40 11.33 -1.37 -7.37
CA VAL A 40 10.59 -2.16 -6.37
C VAL A 40 10.18 -3.52 -6.95
N GLN A 41 9.79 -3.50 -8.23
CA GLN A 41 9.48 -4.65 -9.08
C GLN A 41 10.60 -5.70 -9.14
N ASP A 42 11.86 -5.30 -9.21
CA ASP A 42 12.99 -6.23 -9.27
C ASP A 42 13.26 -6.88 -7.90
N ARG A 43 12.89 -6.19 -6.82
CA ARG A 43 13.08 -6.66 -5.43
C ARG A 43 11.96 -7.59 -4.97
N SER A 44 10.83 -7.63 -5.68
CA SER A 44 9.63 -8.38 -5.31
C SER A 44 9.42 -9.69 -6.09
N LYS A 45 10.02 -9.88 -7.27
CA LYS A 45 9.78 -11.06 -8.14
C LYS A 45 9.85 -12.41 -7.40
N SER A 46 10.86 -12.61 -6.55
CA SER A 46 11.05 -13.86 -5.77
C SER A 46 10.27 -13.92 -4.45
N LYS A 47 9.49 -12.89 -4.13
CA LYS A 47 8.76 -12.73 -2.86
C LYS A 47 7.24 -12.65 -3.07
N ARG A 48 6.75 -12.94 -4.28
CA ARG A 48 5.32 -12.83 -4.63
C ARG A 48 4.50 -13.91 -3.91
N VAL A 49 3.36 -13.50 -3.37
CA VAL A 49 2.37 -14.37 -2.76
C VAL A 49 1.16 -14.40 -3.69
N HIS A 50 1.00 -15.49 -4.45
CA HIS A 50 -0.03 -15.56 -5.50
C HIS A 50 -1.43 -15.28 -4.96
N ASP A 51 -1.73 -15.83 -3.78
CA ASP A 51 -3.04 -15.72 -3.16
C ASP A 51 -3.40 -14.26 -2.84
N LEU A 52 -2.49 -13.51 -2.23
CA LEU A 52 -2.71 -12.09 -1.94
C LEU A 52 -2.83 -11.23 -3.20
N GLU A 53 -2.25 -11.65 -4.32
CA GLU A 53 -2.50 -11.00 -5.61
C GLU A 53 -3.92 -11.23 -6.13
N ILE A 54 -4.47 -12.44 -5.97
CA ILE A 54 -5.87 -12.71 -6.29
C ILE A 54 -6.79 -11.89 -5.38
N ALA A 55 -6.50 -11.82 -4.08
CA ALA A 55 -7.24 -11.00 -3.14
C ALA A 55 -7.22 -9.52 -3.56
N THR A 56 -6.08 -9.02 -4.03
CA THR A 56 -5.95 -7.65 -4.57
C THR A 56 -6.83 -7.42 -5.81
N GLU A 57 -6.90 -8.37 -6.74
CA GLU A 57 -7.79 -8.26 -7.91
C GLU A 57 -9.27 -8.28 -7.53
N LYS A 58 -9.67 -9.15 -6.58
CA LYS A 58 -11.04 -9.15 -6.02
C LYS A 58 -11.37 -7.80 -5.38
N HIS A 59 -10.44 -7.25 -4.59
CA HIS A 59 -10.59 -5.95 -3.94
C HIS A 59 -10.80 -4.79 -4.94
N LYS A 60 -10.15 -4.83 -6.11
CA LYS A 60 -10.36 -3.83 -7.16
C LYS A 60 -11.77 -3.84 -7.71
N VAL A 61 -12.37 -5.02 -7.88
CA VAL A 61 -13.73 -5.14 -8.41
C VAL A 61 -14.75 -4.62 -7.39
N ILE A 62 -14.65 -5.07 -6.13
CA ILE A 62 -15.56 -4.63 -5.07
C ILE A 62 -15.45 -3.13 -4.79
N SER A 63 -14.24 -2.55 -4.83
CA SER A 63 -14.05 -1.10 -4.64
C SER A 63 -14.80 -0.26 -5.66
N LYS A 64 -14.94 -0.76 -6.91
CA LYS A 64 -15.71 -0.10 -7.97
C LYS A 64 -17.21 -0.18 -7.69
N ILE A 65 -17.68 -1.34 -7.25
CA ILE A 65 -19.09 -1.58 -6.93
C ILE A 65 -19.52 -0.74 -5.73
N GLN A 66 -18.75 -0.75 -4.65
CA GLN A 66 -19.02 0.09 -3.48
C GLN A 66 -19.09 1.58 -3.85
N TYR A 67 -18.21 2.03 -4.76
CA TYR A 67 -18.25 3.40 -5.24
C TYR A 67 -19.52 3.70 -6.06
N LEU A 68 -20.01 2.74 -6.86
CA LEU A 68 -21.29 2.89 -7.58
C LEU A 68 -22.48 2.88 -6.62
N PHE A 69 -22.50 1.99 -5.62
CA PHE A 69 -23.54 1.97 -4.59
C PHE A 69 -23.66 3.30 -3.87
N GLU A 70 -22.53 3.88 -3.48
CA GLU A 70 -22.49 5.19 -2.82
C GLU A 70 -23.00 6.34 -3.70
N ILE A 71 -22.70 6.33 -5.00
CA ILE A 71 -23.26 7.33 -5.92
C ILE A 71 -24.77 7.16 -6.03
N LEU A 72 -25.22 5.94 -6.33
CA LEU A 72 -26.64 5.66 -6.54
C LEU A 72 -27.46 5.99 -5.29
N LYS A 73 -26.97 5.64 -4.10
CA LYS A 73 -27.58 5.99 -2.82
C LYS A 73 -27.73 7.51 -2.61
N GLY A 74 -26.84 8.31 -3.20
CA GLY A 74 -26.90 9.77 -3.11
C GLY A 74 -27.97 10.41 -4.00
N GLU A 75 -28.53 9.66 -4.95
CA GLU A 75 -29.50 10.13 -5.94
C GLU A 75 -30.94 9.76 -5.54
N PRO A 76 -31.95 10.53 -5.95
CA PRO A 76 -33.35 10.19 -5.72
C PRO A 76 -33.68 8.85 -6.40
N GLU A 77 -34.46 8.01 -5.72
CA GLU A 77 -34.88 6.67 -6.18
C GLU A 77 -33.73 5.68 -6.47
N ASN A 78 -32.48 5.99 -6.09
CA ASN A 78 -31.30 5.19 -6.41
C ASN A 78 -31.02 5.03 -7.91
N ILE A 79 -31.37 6.04 -8.73
CA ILE A 79 -31.22 6.00 -10.19
C ILE A 79 -30.45 7.21 -10.71
N ILE A 80 -29.56 6.97 -11.69
CA ILE A 80 -28.76 8.01 -12.33
C ILE A 80 -28.60 7.77 -13.84
N PRO A 81 -28.53 8.82 -14.68
CA PRO A 81 -28.16 8.67 -16.09
C PRO A 81 -26.71 8.19 -16.25
N ILE A 82 -26.44 7.28 -17.19
CA ILE A 82 -25.06 6.78 -17.42
C ILE A 82 -24.08 7.92 -17.74
N ARG A 83 -24.54 8.96 -18.44
CA ARG A 83 -23.72 10.16 -18.74
C ARG A 83 -23.16 10.86 -17.48
N ASN A 84 -23.90 10.79 -16.36
CA ASN A 84 -23.45 11.38 -15.09
C ASN A 84 -22.46 10.42 -14.41
N LEU A 85 -22.69 9.11 -14.47
CA LEU A 85 -21.72 8.10 -14.00
C LEU A 85 -20.37 8.22 -14.73
N ASP A 86 -20.38 8.55 -16.01
CA ASP A 86 -19.15 8.75 -16.80
C ASP A 86 -18.28 9.90 -16.26
N GLN A 87 -18.85 10.88 -15.53
CA GLN A 87 -18.08 11.93 -14.87
C GLN A 87 -17.21 11.38 -13.73
N HIS A 88 -17.63 10.28 -13.09
CA HIS A 88 -16.92 9.64 -12.00
C HIS A 88 -15.97 8.50 -12.43
N ARG A 89 -15.70 8.40 -13.74
CA ARG A 89 -14.90 7.33 -14.33
C ARG A 89 -13.47 7.23 -13.79
N LYS A 90 -12.87 8.37 -13.43
CA LYS A 90 -11.52 8.43 -12.83
C LYS A 90 -11.52 7.76 -11.45
N GLN A 91 -12.54 8.01 -10.64
CA GLN A 91 -12.71 7.48 -9.29
C GLN A 91 -13.04 5.98 -9.30
N ILE A 92 -13.84 5.54 -10.27
CA ILE A 92 -14.14 4.10 -10.52
C ILE A 92 -12.91 3.37 -11.08
N ASN A 93 -11.79 4.04 -11.40
CA ASN A 93 -10.59 3.43 -11.98
C ASN A 93 -10.92 2.55 -13.20
N LEU A 94 -11.78 3.05 -14.09
CA LEU A 94 -12.11 2.40 -15.35
C LEU A 94 -11.34 3.11 -16.48
N PRO A 95 -10.20 2.58 -16.98
CA PRO A 95 -9.40 3.24 -18.02
C PRO A 95 -10.07 3.15 -19.39
N LYS A 96 -9.82 4.13 -20.29
CA LYS A 96 -10.30 4.05 -21.69
C LYS A 96 -9.60 2.88 -22.37
N PRO A 97 -10.28 2.05 -23.21
CA PRO A 97 -11.60 2.26 -23.83
C PRO A 97 -12.82 1.66 -23.09
N ASN A 98 -12.66 1.03 -21.92
CA ASN A 98 -13.74 0.29 -21.25
C ASN A 98 -14.95 1.18 -20.88
N LYS A 99 -16.15 0.88 -21.37
CA LYS A 99 -17.36 1.68 -21.08
C LYS A 99 -17.95 1.30 -19.72
N ILE A 100 -18.53 2.28 -19.00
CA ILE A 100 -19.25 2.02 -17.73
C ILE A 100 -20.45 1.11 -17.99
N SER A 101 -21.17 1.31 -19.10
CA SER A 101 -22.26 0.42 -19.52
C SER A 101 -21.86 -1.05 -19.58
N ASP A 102 -20.66 -1.34 -20.10
CA ASP A 102 -20.18 -2.71 -20.26
C ASP A 102 -19.77 -3.32 -18.91
N PHE A 103 -19.33 -2.49 -17.96
CA PHE A 103 -19.07 -2.93 -16.59
C PHE A 103 -20.38 -3.23 -15.84
N LEU A 104 -21.39 -2.37 -15.97
CA LEU A 104 -22.70 -2.56 -15.35
C LEU A 104 -23.41 -3.82 -15.89
N ARG A 105 -23.36 -4.04 -17.21
CA ARG A 105 -23.91 -5.26 -17.85
C ARG A 105 -23.27 -6.56 -17.37
N LYS A 106 -22.04 -6.53 -16.83
CA LYS A 106 -21.39 -7.70 -16.24
C LYS A 106 -21.91 -8.05 -14.84
N SER A 107 -22.73 -7.19 -14.25
CA SER A 107 -23.29 -7.36 -12.91
C SER A 107 -24.81 -7.15 -12.90
N PRO A 108 -25.57 -7.90 -13.72
CA PRO A 108 -27.01 -7.68 -13.88
C PRO A 108 -27.81 -7.96 -12.60
N LYS A 109 -27.25 -8.72 -11.66
CA LYS A 109 -27.85 -8.95 -10.34
C LYS A 109 -27.76 -7.73 -9.41
N LEU A 110 -26.89 -6.78 -9.72
CA LEU A 110 -26.65 -5.60 -8.90
C LEU A 110 -27.19 -4.31 -9.52
N PHE A 111 -27.20 -4.22 -10.84
CA PHE A 111 -27.57 -3.00 -11.56
C PHE A 111 -28.58 -3.29 -12.67
N GLU A 112 -29.59 -2.44 -12.76
CA GLU A 112 -30.58 -2.45 -13.83
C GLU A 112 -30.31 -1.31 -14.80
N LEU A 113 -30.32 -1.63 -16.09
CA LEU A 113 -30.16 -0.64 -17.17
C LEU A 113 -31.45 -0.54 -17.95
N TYR A 114 -32.02 0.66 -18.02
CA TYR A 114 -33.23 0.92 -18.79
C TYR A 114 -33.07 2.15 -19.68
N LYS A 115 -33.90 2.24 -20.72
CA LYS A 115 -33.93 3.36 -21.66
C LYS A 115 -35.23 4.12 -21.49
N ASP A 116 -35.12 5.42 -21.31
CA ASP A 116 -36.25 6.33 -21.32
C ASP A 116 -36.79 6.52 -22.76
N LEU A 117 -38.01 7.03 -22.91
CA LEU A 117 -38.68 7.34 -24.18
C LEU A 117 -37.85 8.26 -25.08
N ARG A 118 -36.99 9.09 -24.47
CA ARG A 118 -36.04 9.98 -25.18
C ARG A 118 -34.72 9.30 -25.58
N GLY A 119 -34.59 7.99 -25.37
CA GLY A 119 -33.39 7.21 -25.69
C GLY A 119 -32.23 7.34 -24.69
N VAL A 120 -32.44 8.03 -23.56
CA VAL A 120 -31.42 8.18 -22.50
C VAL A 120 -31.32 6.88 -21.71
N VAL A 121 -30.09 6.38 -21.50
CA VAL A 121 -29.83 5.17 -20.71
C VAL A 121 -29.62 5.54 -19.24
N TRP A 122 -30.40 4.91 -18.37
CA TRP A 122 -30.37 5.07 -16.93
C TRP A 122 -29.83 3.80 -16.26
N CYS A 123 -29.23 3.97 -15.09
CA CYS A 123 -28.77 2.90 -14.22
C CYS A 123 -29.45 3.03 -12.86
N GLY A 124 -30.09 1.95 -12.40
CA GLY A 124 -30.64 1.82 -11.05
C GLY A 124 -30.02 0.64 -10.29
N LEU A 125 -30.26 0.59 -8.99
CA LEU A 125 -30.00 -0.60 -8.17
C LEU A 125 -31.13 -1.62 -8.36
N THR A 126 -30.78 -2.91 -8.38
CA THR A 126 -31.79 -3.99 -8.25
C THR A 126 -32.31 -4.03 -6.81
N GLU A 127 -33.48 -4.63 -6.57
CA GLU A 127 -33.99 -4.89 -5.21
C GLU A 127 -32.96 -5.67 -4.35
N GLN A 128 -32.22 -6.59 -4.99
CA GLN A 128 -31.15 -7.34 -4.33
C GLN A 128 -29.99 -6.44 -3.90
N ALA A 129 -29.59 -5.49 -4.75
CA ALA A 129 -28.52 -4.54 -4.41
C ALA A 129 -28.96 -3.54 -3.34
N GLU A 130 -30.22 -3.09 -3.35
CA GLU A 130 -30.74 -2.23 -2.29
C GLU A 130 -30.70 -2.92 -0.92
N LYS A 131 -31.04 -4.21 -0.87
CA LYS A 131 -30.89 -5.02 0.37
C LYS A 131 -29.43 -5.09 0.82
N LEU A 132 -28.48 -5.26 -0.10
CA LEU A 132 -27.05 -5.27 0.23
C LEU A 132 -26.57 -3.91 0.77
N VAL A 133 -27.04 -2.80 0.20
CA VAL A 133 -26.69 -1.46 0.67
C VAL A 133 -27.21 -1.24 2.09
N LYS A 134 -28.46 -1.63 2.39
CA LYS A 134 -29.02 -1.58 3.75
C LYS A 134 -28.22 -2.46 4.73
N GLU A 135 -27.90 -3.68 4.33
CA GLU A 135 -27.08 -4.59 5.13
C GLU A 135 -25.68 -4.01 5.44
N GLU A 136 -25.04 -3.33 4.47
CA GLU A 136 -23.76 -2.64 4.70
C GLU A 136 -23.87 -1.57 5.80
N GLU A 137 -24.96 -0.78 5.77
CA GLU A 137 -25.22 0.29 6.74
C GLU A 137 -25.47 -0.25 8.15
N GLU A 138 -26.29 -1.27 8.27
CA GLU A 138 -26.57 -1.94 9.55
C GLU A 138 -25.28 -2.51 10.16
N ILE A 139 -24.41 -3.10 9.33
CA ILE A 139 -23.11 -3.60 9.79
C ILE A 139 -22.23 -2.44 10.27
N ILE A 140 -22.14 -1.34 9.51
CA ILE A 140 -21.34 -0.17 9.89
C ILE A 140 -21.84 0.45 11.20
N GLU A 141 -23.16 0.56 11.37
CA GLU A 141 -23.76 1.10 12.59
C GLU A 141 -23.47 0.22 13.79
N LYS A 142 -23.70 -1.10 13.67
CA LYS A 142 -23.45 -2.07 14.75
C LYS A 142 -21.99 -2.11 15.20
N HIS A 143 -21.04 -1.85 14.30
CA HIS A 143 -19.60 -1.85 14.61
C HIS A 143 -19.04 -0.43 14.83
N GLY A 144 -19.91 0.56 14.97
CA GLY A 144 -19.52 1.97 15.12
C GLY A 144 -18.63 2.23 16.32
N GLU A 145 -18.89 1.60 17.47
CA GLU A 145 -18.09 1.76 18.69
C GLU A 145 -16.66 1.25 18.49
N LYS A 146 -16.50 0.10 17.83
CA LYS A 146 -15.17 -0.46 17.53
C LYS A 146 -14.39 0.43 16.57
N ALA A 147 -15.06 0.97 15.56
CA ALA A 147 -14.46 1.95 14.66
C ALA A 147 -14.04 3.23 15.41
N ALA A 148 -14.83 3.68 16.39
CA ALA A 148 -14.47 4.80 17.26
C ALA A 148 -13.26 4.50 18.14
N GLU A 149 -13.16 3.29 18.71
CA GLU A 149 -11.96 2.82 19.41
C GLU A 149 -10.72 2.93 18.51
N TYR A 150 -10.77 2.39 17.30
CA TYR A 150 -9.64 2.42 16.37
C TYR A 150 -9.24 3.85 15.97
N VAL A 151 -10.20 4.72 15.68
CA VAL A 151 -9.91 6.14 15.40
C VAL A 151 -9.27 6.81 16.61
N THR A 152 -9.76 6.52 17.83
CA THR A 152 -9.19 7.05 19.07
C THR A 152 -7.75 6.56 19.28
N ARG A 153 -7.50 5.27 19.06
CA ARG A 153 -6.16 4.68 19.15
C ARG A 153 -5.21 5.26 18.11
N MET A 154 -5.68 5.55 16.90
CA MET A 154 -4.89 6.29 15.91
C MET A 154 -4.52 7.69 16.43
N LEU A 155 -5.46 8.42 17.06
CA LEU A 155 -5.14 9.70 17.70
C LEU A 155 -4.14 9.53 18.85
N MET A 156 -4.27 8.48 19.66
CA MET A 156 -3.34 8.16 20.74
C MET A 156 -1.92 7.87 20.24
N MET A 157 -1.76 7.30 19.05
CA MET A 157 -0.44 7.11 18.41
C MET A 157 0.15 8.40 17.83
N ALA A 158 -0.68 9.39 17.50
CA ALA A 158 -0.21 10.66 16.95
C ALA A 158 0.59 11.45 17.99
N VAL A 159 1.66 12.12 17.56
CA VAL A 159 2.51 12.94 18.44
C VAL A 159 1.71 14.03 19.13
N ASP A 160 0.92 14.77 18.35
CA ASP A 160 0.14 15.90 18.84
C ASP A 160 -1.29 15.51 19.25
N LYS A 161 -1.57 14.20 19.33
CA LYS A 161 -2.89 13.62 19.61
C LYS A 161 -3.99 14.14 18.70
N ARG A 162 -3.60 14.53 17.49
CA ARG A 162 -4.44 15.13 16.45
C ARG A 162 -4.10 14.53 15.10
N LEU A 163 -5.11 14.38 14.25
CA LEU A 163 -4.98 13.92 12.87
C LEU A 163 -5.85 14.78 11.95
N PRO A 164 -5.37 15.15 10.75
CA PRO A 164 -6.21 15.86 9.78
C PRO A 164 -7.44 15.04 9.41
N LEU A 165 -8.63 15.65 9.50
CA LEU A 165 -9.90 14.98 9.27
C LEU A 165 -10.01 14.48 7.83
N ASP A 166 -9.49 15.27 6.89
CA ASP A 166 -9.41 14.88 5.49
C ASP A 166 -8.66 13.58 5.30
N LYS A 167 -7.49 13.45 5.94
CA LYS A 167 -6.70 12.22 5.82
C LYS A 167 -7.54 11.03 6.30
N ILE A 168 -8.22 11.13 7.46
CA ILE A 168 -9.11 10.08 7.97
C ILE A 168 -10.19 9.68 6.98
N ALA A 169 -10.84 10.65 6.37
CA ALA A 169 -11.89 10.41 5.40
C ALA A 169 -11.41 9.64 4.14
N HIS A 170 -10.13 9.74 3.75
CA HIS A 170 -9.61 9.05 2.56
C HIS A 170 -9.61 7.52 2.69
N TYR A 171 -9.58 6.98 3.92
CA TYR A 171 -9.57 5.54 4.20
C TYR A 171 -10.79 5.08 4.99
N ARG A 172 -11.88 5.87 4.97
CA ARG A 172 -13.12 5.54 5.68
C ARG A 172 -13.58 4.11 5.41
N ARG A 173 -13.47 3.63 4.16
CA ARG A 173 -13.87 2.26 3.77
C ARG A 173 -12.94 1.18 4.28
N ASP A 174 -11.66 1.48 4.45
CA ASP A 174 -10.69 0.52 5.00
C ASP A 174 -10.88 0.37 6.52
N LEU A 175 -11.39 1.40 7.22
CA LEU A 175 -11.72 1.38 8.65
C LEU A 175 -13.19 1.05 8.99
N GLY A 176 -14.08 1.01 8.01
CA GLY A 176 -15.52 0.77 8.26
C GLY A 176 -16.28 2.00 8.73
N LEU A 177 -15.78 3.19 8.41
CA LEU A 177 -16.42 4.46 8.71
C LEU A 177 -17.48 4.81 7.64
N PRO A 178 -18.63 5.37 8.04
CA PRO A 178 -19.73 5.65 7.12
C PRO A 178 -19.44 6.83 6.19
N MET A 179 -20.26 7.01 5.15
CA MET A 179 -20.11 8.11 4.18
C MET A 179 -20.22 9.51 4.84
N ASN A 180 -21.15 9.65 5.79
CA ASN A 180 -21.37 10.87 6.55
C ASN A 180 -20.33 11.09 7.67
N PHE A 181 -19.17 10.40 7.60
CA PHE A 181 -18.10 10.46 8.60
C PHE A 181 -17.80 11.88 9.06
N ARG A 182 -17.50 12.79 8.11
CA ARG A 182 -17.07 14.17 8.41
C ARG A 182 -18.14 15.04 9.09
N LYS A 183 -19.41 14.82 8.76
CA LYS A 183 -20.50 15.73 9.16
C LYS A 183 -21.24 15.28 10.42
N GLN A 184 -21.40 13.97 10.61
CA GLN A 184 -22.26 13.42 11.64
C GLN A 184 -21.53 12.44 12.56
N TRP A 185 -20.81 11.47 11.98
CA TRP A 185 -20.20 10.40 12.77
C TRP A 185 -19.12 10.92 13.75
N VAL A 186 -18.32 11.91 13.33
CA VAL A 186 -17.27 12.52 14.18
C VAL A 186 -17.79 13.19 15.46
N HIS A 187 -19.09 13.51 15.50
CA HIS A 187 -19.73 14.13 16.67
C HIS A 187 -20.47 13.10 17.55
N LYS A 188 -20.54 11.82 17.16
CA LYS A 188 -21.23 10.77 17.93
C LYS A 188 -20.48 10.35 19.20
N TYR A 189 -19.17 10.57 19.27
CA TYR A 189 -18.29 10.11 20.35
C TYR A 189 -17.49 11.25 21.01
N PRO A 190 -18.18 12.28 21.56
CA PRO A 190 -17.54 13.47 22.10
C PRO A 190 -16.62 13.19 23.29
N GLU A 191 -16.82 12.08 23.99
CA GLU A 191 -15.99 11.62 25.10
C GLU A 191 -14.60 11.12 24.65
N ASN A 192 -14.49 10.70 23.39
CA ASN A 192 -13.25 10.14 22.83
C ASN A 192 -12.47 11.21 22.06
N PHE A 193 -13.14 11.95 21.18
CA PHE A 193 -12.50 12.93 20.30
C PHE A 193 -13.45 14.05 19.90
N ARG A 194 -12.86 15.16 19.41
CA ARG A 194 -13.60 16.33 18.93
C ARG A 194 -12.98 16.91 17.67
N VAL A 195 -13.79 17.59 16.87
CA VAL A 195 -13.32 18.34 15.71
C VAL A 195 -12.80 19.71 16.16
N VAL A 196 -11.59 20.08 15.71
CA VAL A 196 -10.93 21.34 16.04
C VAL A 196 -10.42 22.03 14.77
N GLN A 197 -10.36 23.35 14.83
CA GLN A 197 -9.76 24.17 13.78
C GLN A 197 -8.23 24.01 13.78
N PRO A 198 -7.58 24.24 12.63
CA PRO A 198 -6.13 24.16 12.51
C PRO A 198 -5.42 25.16 13.44
N PHE A 199 -4.24 24.76 13.92
CA PHE A 199 -3.38 25.66 14.73
C PHE A 199 -2.85 26.86 13.93
N LYS A 200 -2.68 26.67 12.62
CA LYS A 200 -2.13 27.69 11.73
C LYS A 200 -3.27 28.31 10.93
N PRO A 201 -3.45 29.64 10.95
CA PRO A 201 -4.56 30.30 10.28
C PRO A 201 -4.54 30.14 8.74
N TYR A 202 -3.42 29.68 8.15
CA TYR A 202 -3.29 29.41 6.72
C TYR A 202 -3.56 27.95 6.33
N ASP A 203 -3.73 27.06 7.31
CA ASP A 203 -4.14 25.69 7.06
C ASP A 203 -5.68 25.70 7.04
N GLU A 204 -6.31 25.22 5.97
CA GLU A 204 -7.77 25.30 5.80
C GLU A 204 -8.47 24.01 6.28
N GLY A 205 -7.70 23.00 6.71
CA GLY A 205 -8.23 21.68 7.06
C GLY A 205 -8.65 21.55 8.53
N GLU A 206 -9.81 20.93 8.76
CA GLU A 206 -10.25 20.51 10.09
C GLU A 206 -9.41 19.34 10.63
N TYR A 207 -9.21 19.31 11.94
CA TYR A 207 -8.48 18.26 12.63
C TYR A 207 -9.40 17.52 13.60
N LEU A 208 -9.16 16.24 13.78
CA LEU A 208 -9.74 15.46 14.87
C LEU A 208 -8.72 15.42 16.02
N GLU A 209 -9.15 15.79 17.23
CA GLU A 209 -8.33 15.84 18.44
C GLU A 209 -8.84 14.83 19.48
N LEU A 210 -7.90 14.13 20.13
CA LEU A 210 -8.19 13.28 21.28
C LEU A 210 -8.70 14.11 22.48
N VAL A 211 -9.83 13.73 23.04
CA VAL A 211 -10.42 14.38 24.24
C VAL A 211 -9.95 13.68 25.51
N SER A 212 -10.05 12.36 25.55
CA SER A 212 -9.73 11.55 26.75
C SER A 212 -8.78 10.42 26.42
N TRP A 213 -7.73 10.26 27.23
CA TRP A 213 -6.80 9.15 27.12
C TRP A 213 -7.31 7.96 27.92
N LYS A 214 -7.67 6.86 27.23
CA LYS A 214 -8.07 5.61 27.86
C LYS A 214 -6.89 4.63 27.90
N SER A 215 -6.31 4.41 29.07
CA SER A 215 -5.12 3.54 29.22
C SER A 215 -5.37 2.08 28.78
N SER A 216 -6.61 1.59 28.92
CA SER A 216 -7.00 0.25 28.44
C SER A 216 -6.90 0.10 26.91
N TRP A 217 -6.96 1.21 26.16
CA TRP A 217 -6.81 1.22 24.70
C TRP A 217 -5.36 1.42 24.24
N ALA A 218 -4.44 1.74 25.15
CA ALA A 218 -3.03 1.98 24.85
C ALA A 218 -2.20 0.68 24.76
N ILE A 219 -2.83 -0.44 24.36
CA ILE A 219 -2.21 -1.76 24.22
C ILE A 219 -2.29 -2.14 22.75
N THR A 220 -1.16 -2.50 22.14
CA THR A 220 -1.15 -2.90 20.72
C THR A 220 -1.89 -4.21 20.47
N GLU A 221 -2.39 -4.41 19.25
CA GLU A 221 -3.01 -5.68 18.85
C GLU A 221 -2.02 -6.84 18.94
N LEU A 222 -0.74 -6.57 18.69
CA LEU A 222 0.35 -7.53 18.91
C LEU A 222 0.50 -7.88 20.40
N GLU A 223 0.50 -6.89 21.29
CA GLU A 223 0.56 -7.12 22.74
C GLU A 223 -0.62 -7.96 23.22
N LYS A 224 -1.85 -7.63 22.80
CA LYS A 224 -3.05 -8.40 23.16
C LYS A 224 -2.92 -9.87 22.75
N THR A 225 -2.45 -10.10 21.52
CA THR A 225 -2.27 -11.45 20.98
C THR A 225 -1.22 -12.25 21.76
N VAL A 226 -0.07 -11.64 22.08
CA VAL A 226 1.03 -12.30 22.80
C VAL A 226 0.67 -12.57 24.26
N LEU A 227 -0.03 -11.65 24.92
CA LEU A 227 -0.42 -11.78 26.32
C LEU A 227 -1.72 -12.60 26.51
N GLY A 228 -2.39 -12.98 25.41
CA GLY A 228 -3.67 -13.68 25.46
C GLY A 228 -4.79 -12.88 26.13
N LEU A 229 -4.67 -11.55 26.13
CA LEU A 229 -5.64 -10.66 26.78
C LEU A 229 -6.91 -10.61 25.93
N LYS A 230 -8.03 -11.02 26.54
CA LYS A 230 -9.37 -10.71 26.01
C LYS A 230 -9.76 -9.31 26.46
N GLU A 231 -10.63 -8.66 25.68
CA GLU A 231 -11.07 -7.27 25.93
C GLU A 231 -11.60 -7.07 27.36
N ASP A 232 -12.23 -8.09 27.93
CA ASP A 232 -12.81 -8.09 29.27
C ASP A 232 -11.79 -8.26 30.42
N GLN A 233 -10.50 -8.45 30.13
CA GLN A 233 -9.45 -8.66 31.14
C GLN A 233 -8.48 -7.49 31.27
N ILE A 234 -8.76 -6.38 30.58
CA ILE A 234 -7.92 -5.18 30.54
C ILE A 234 -8.35 -4.19 31.64
N ASP A 235 -8.31 -4.64 32.89
CA ASP A 235 -8.58 -3.79 34.07
C ASP A 235 -7.33 -3.10 34.63
N ARG A 236 -6.17 -3.33 34.00
CA ARG A 236 -4.90 -2.76 34.49
C ARG A 236 -4.67 -1.38 33.90
N GLU A 237 -4.19 -0.48 34.74
CA GLU A 237 -3.55 0.78 34.36
C GLU A 237 -2.28 0.46 33.54
N HIS A 238 -2.47 0.20 32.24
CA HIS A 238 -1.38 -0.11 31.32
C HIS A 238 -0.65 1.18 30.96
N VAL A 239 0.66 1.20 31.22
CA VAL A 239 1.53 2.32 30.85
C VAL A 239 2.32 1.93 29.61
N PRO A 240 2.09 2.59 28.45
CA PRO A 240 2.84 2.28 27.25
C PRO A 240 4.30 2.70 27.43
N GLY A 241 5.22 1.80 27.10
CA GLY A 241 6.65 2.01 27.33
C GLY A 241 7.53 1.25 26.36
N LEU A 242 8.65 0.73 26.85
CA LEU A 242 9.58 -0.07 26.06
C LEU A 242 9.04 -1.51 25.93
N LEU A 243 8.94 -1.99 24.71
CA LEU A 243 8.45 -3.33 24.37
C LEU A 243 9.57 -4.19 23.78
N LYS A 244 9.49 -5.50 24.04
CA LYS A 244 10.38 -6.52 23.49
C LYS A 244 9.60 -7.66 22.84
N LEU A 245 8.66 -7.29 21.99
CA LEU A 245 7.82 -8.27 21.29
C LEU A 245 8.41 -8.67 19.94
N SER A 246 8.21 -9.93 19.60
CA SER A 246 8.46 -10.48 18.28
C SER A 246 7.18 -10.45 17.43
N PHE A 247 7.31 -10.04 16.18
CA PHE A 247 6.23 -10.11 15.20
C PHE A 247 6.06 -11.53 14.68
N PRO A 248 4.84 -12.05 14.55
CA PRO A 248 4.57 -13.26 13.80
C PRO A 248 5.15 -13.17 12.39
N LEU A 249 5.81 -14.24 11.96
CA LEU A 249 6.45 -14.31 10.64
C LEU A 249 5.77 -15.38 9.81
N LYS A 250 5.31 -15.00 8.62
CA LYS A 250 4.82 -15.94 7.60
C LYS A 250 5.54 -15.64 6.29
N PHE A 251 6.19 -16.67 5.75
CA PHE A 251 6.94 -16.60 4.50
C PHE A 251 6.23 -17.41 3.42
N PRO A 252 6.23 -16.95 2.16
CA PRO A 252 5.70 -17.75 1.06
C PRO A 252 6.51 -19.04 0.89
N SER A 253 5.83 -20.13 0.51
CA SER A 253 6.44 -21.46 0.27
C SER A 253 7.55 -21.43 -0.79
N SER A 254 7.48 -20.50 -1.74
CA SER A 254 8.49 -20.27 -2.76
C SER A 254 9.79 -19.64 -2.23
N TYR A 255 9.77 -19.06 -1.03
CA TYR A 255 10.90 -18.32 -0.47
C TYR A 255 11.90 -19.24 0.25
N LYS A 256 12.78 -19.87 -0.53
CA LYS A 256 13.80 -20.81 -0.02
C LYS A 256 14.99 -20.16 0.70
N LYS A 257 15.08 -18.81 0.75
CA LYS A 257 16.26 -18.08 1.26
C LYS A 257 16.13 -17.57 2.70
N VAL A 258 15.14 -18.03 3.48
CA VAL A 258 14.97 -17.61 4.89
C VAL A 258 16.25 -17.83 5.71
N TYR A 259 16.93 -18.97 5.49
CA TYR A 259 18.15 -19.35 6.22
C TYR A 259 19.29 -18.33 6.07
N ARG A 260 19.40 -17.63 4.93
CA ARG A 260 20.46 -16.62 4.71
C ARG A 260 20.27 -15.35 5.54
N TYR A 261 19.06 -15.08 5.99
CA TYR A 261 18.72 -13.87 6.75
C TYR A 261 18.29 -14.15 8.18
N GLY A 262 18.36 -15.43 8.62
CA GLY A 262 17.89 -15.89 9.93
C GLY A 262 18.45 -15.05 11.08
N GLY A 263 19.76 -14.88 11.18
CA GLY A 263 20.38 -14.09 12.25
C GLY A 263 19.98 -12.61 12.26
N LYS A 264 19.79 -11.99 11.09
CA LYS A 264 19.31 -10.59 10.99
C LYS A 264 17.86 -10.46 11.41
N ILE A 265 17.03 -11.45 11.06
CA ILE A 265 15.62 -11.52 11.47
C ILE A 265 15.54 -11.72 12.99
N GLU A 266 16.30 -12.66 13.54
CA GLU A 266 16.34 -12.94 14.97
C GLU A 266 16.78 -11.72 15.79
N HIS A 267 17.85 -11.05 15.35
CA HIS A 267 18.32 -9.82 16.01
C HIS A 267 17.27 -8.70 15.95
N PHE A 268 16.53 -8.58 14.83
CA PHE A 268 15.41 -7.65 14.75
C PHE A 268 14.26 -8.05 15.69
N GLN A 269 13.92 -9.33 15.79
CA GLN A 269 12.85 -9.82 16.65
C GLN A 269 13.15 -9.59 18.14
N LYS A 270 14.40 -9.81 18.58
CA LYS A 270 14.81 -9.63 19.98
C LYS A 270 14.99 -8.18 20.42
N ARG A 271 15.06 -7.23 19.48
CA ARG A 271 15.34 -5.81 19.75
C ARG A 271 14.20 -5.15 20.54
N GLU A 272 14.56 -4.29 21.48
CA GLU A 272 13.59 -3.46 22.20
C GLU A 272 13.18 -2.25 21.35
N TYR A 273 11.94 -1.80 21.50
CA TYR A 273 11.41 -0.66 20.78
C TYR A 273 10.33 0.03 21.61
N LEU A 274 10.14 1.32 21.38
CA LEU A 274 9.12 2.09 22.06
C LEU A 274 7.72 1.75 21.52
N SER A 275 6.74 1.56 22.40
CA SER A 275 5.34 1.32 22.04
C SER A 275 4.81 2.38 21.06
N PRO A 276 3.93 2.02 20.11
CA PRO A 276 3.23 2.98 19.26
C PRO A 276 2.51 4.09 20.04
N TYR A 277 2.03 3.79 21.25
CA TYR A 277 1.30 4.72 22.12
C TYR A 277 2.18 5.58 23.03
N ALA A 278 3.47 5.26 23.15
CA ALA A 278 4.40 6.06 23.96
C ALA A 278 4.99 7.24 23.18
N ASP A 279 5.47 8.27 23.89
CA ASP A 279 5.94 9.52 23.29
C ASP A 279 7.23 9.32 22.48
N ALA A 280 7.15 9.54 21.17
CA ALA A 280 8.22 9.32 20.22
C ALA A 280 9.10 10.56 19.93
N ARG A 281 8.84 11.71 20.57
CA ARG A 281 9.59 12.97 20.31
C ARG A 281 11.10 12.84 20.54
N GLY A 282 11.52 12.01 21.50
CA GLY A 282 12.93 11.76 21.81
C GLY A 282 13.62 10.74 20.89
N LEU A 283 12.90 10.11 19.95
CA LEU A 283 13.44 8.99 19.19
C LEU A 283 14.36 9.47 18.05
N LYS A 284 15.62 9.04 18.07
CA LYS A 284 16.61 9.41 17.05
C LYS A 284 16.25 8.82 15.69
N ALA A 285 15.97 9.69 14.72
CA ALA A 285 15.67 9.27 13.35
C ALA A 285 16.83 8.45 12.75
N GLY A 286 16.48 7.33 12.10
CA GLY A 286 17.45 6.42 11.49
C GLY A 286 18.11 5.42 12.45
N SER A 287 17.78 5.46 13.75
CA SER A 287 18.17 4.38 14.66
C SER A 287 17.43 3.09 14.33
N LEU A 288 17.98 1.96 14.77
CA LEU A 288 17.35 0.66 14.55
C LEU A 288 16.09 0.47 15.42
N GLU A 289 16.00 1.16 16.56
CA GLU A 289 14.80 1.23 17.39
C GLU A 289 13.69 2.05 16.72
N PHE A 290 14.08 3.15 16.04
CA PHE A 290 13.19 3.96 15.21
C PHE A 290 12.56 3.14 14.09
N ASP A 291 13.37 2.36 13.37
CA ASP A 291 12.88 1.46 12.33
C ASP A 291 11.94 0.38 12.90
N LYS A 292 12.28 -0.20 14.07
CA LYS A 292 11.43 -1.23 14.71
C LYS A 292 10.10 -0.66 15.20
N ARG A 293 10.10 0.53 15.82
CA ARG A 293 8.86 1.24 16.19
C ARG A 293 8.00 1.53 14.96
N ALA A 294 8.60 1.96 13.85
CA ALA A 294 7.84 2.21 12.62
C ALA A 294 7.18 0.93 12.08
N VAL A 295 7.84 -0.23 12.18
CA VAL A 295 7.21 -1.53 11.88
C VAL A 295 6.04 -1.80 12.82
N ALA A 296 6.18 -1.54 14.12
CA ALA A 296 5.10 -1.70 15.09
C ALA A 296 3.89 -0.79 14.80
N VAL A 297 4.13 0.49 14.47
CA VAL A 297 3.07 1.43 14.09
C VAL A 297 2.33 0.97 12.83
N MET A 298 3.06 0.51 11.79
CA MET A 298 2.43 -0.02 10.58
C MET A 298 1.63 -1.29 10.83
N HIS A 299 2.14 -2.18 11.69
CA HIS A 299 1.44 -3.39 12.12
C HIS A 299 0.13 -3.03 12.83
N GLU A 300 0.19 -2.08 13.77
CA GLU A 300 -0.98 -1.59 14.51
C GLU A 300 -2.02 -0.94 13.58
N LEU A 301 -1.60 -0.05 12.68
CA LEU A 301 -2.49 0.60 11.72
C LEU A 301 -3.17 -0.40 10.77
N LEU A 302 -2.42 -1.37 10.25
CA LEU A 302 -2.98 -2.42 9.41
C LEU A 302 -3.96 -3.28 10.21
N SER A 303 -3.69 -3.52 11.49
CA SER A 303 -4.59 -4.27 12.37
C SER A 303 -5.95 -3.59 12.58
N PHE A 304 -6.05 -2.26 12.43
CA PHE A 304 -7.35 -1.56 12.49
C PHE A 304 -8.16 -1.66 11.20
N THR A 305 -7.53 -1.98 10.08
CA THR A 305 -8.23 -2.08 8.80
C THR A 305 -9.04 -3.38 8.72
N ILE A 306 -10.23 -3.29 8.13
CA ILE A 306 -11.17 -4.42 7.98
C ILE A 306 -10.54 -5.63 7.29
N GLU A 307 -9.72 -5.38 6.27
CA GLU A 307 -9.05 -6.43 5.49
C GLU A 307 -7.61 -6.66 5.95
N LYS A 308 -7.12 -6.02 7.02
CA LYS A 308 -5.69 -6.07 7.41
C LYS A 308 -4.76 -5.70 6.24
N ARG A 309 -5.24 -4.78 5.40
CA ARG A 309 -4.65 -4.34 4.13
C ARG A 309 -4.85 -2.83 3.98
N LEU A 310 -3.82 -2.14 3.50
CA LEU A 310 -3.89 -0.71 3.19
C LEU A 310 -3.04 -0.33 1.98
N VAL A 311 -3.43 0.71 1.25
CA VAL A 311 -2.59 1.28 0.19
C VAL A 311 -1.38 1.99 0.83
N THR A 312 -0.18 1.73 0.31
CA THR A 312 1.07 2.31 0.85
C THR A 312 1.09 3.83 0.91
N ASP A 313 0.51 4.51 -0.08
CA ASP A 313 0.42 5.97 -0.12
C ASP A 313 -0.22 6.52 1.16
N TYR A 314 -1.25 5.83 1.69
CA TYR A 314 -1.93 6.24 2.91
C TYR A 314 -1.03 6.16 4.14
N LEU A 315 -0.20 5.11 4.26
CA LEU A 315 0.79 5.02 5.33
C LEU A 315 1.80 6.18 5.25
N THR A 316 2.21 6.55 4.03
CA THR A 316 3.14 7.67 3.83
C THR A 316 2.53 9.03 4.17
N HIS A 317 1.21 9.18 4.03
CA HIS A 317 0.51 10.41 4.39
C HIS A 317 0.52 10.70 5.90
N PHE A 318 0.60 9.68 6.75
CA PHE A 318 0.67 9.82 8.23
C PHE A 318 2.09 9.84 8.80
N ARG A 319 3.09 9.91 7.93
CA ARG A 319 4.48 9.78 8.33
C ARG A 319 4.90 10.81 9.37
N ARG A 320 4.36 12.03 9.32
CA ARG A 320 4.72 13.09 10.27
C ARG A 320 4.04 12.86 11.61
N GLU A 321 2.76 12.55 11.59
CA GLU A 321 1.91 12.37 12.77
C GLU A 321 2.34 11.18 13.62
N PHE A 322 2.77 10.07 12.99
CA PHE A 322 3.21 8.87 13.71
C PHE A 322 4.72 8.71 13.84
N VAL A 323 5.50 9.70 13.39
CA VAL A 323 6.98 9.69 13.40
C VAL A 323 7.56 8.45 12.69
N MET A 324 7.31 8.34 11.38
CA MET A 324 7.81 7.24 10.55
C MET A 324 8.96 7.67 9.60
N PRO A 325 9.83 6.72 9.18
CA PRO A 325 10.91 6.99 8.23
C PRO A 325 10.42 7.47 6.87
N GLN A 326 11.23 8.29 6.19
CA GLN A 326 10.97 8.74 4.81
C GLN A 326 10.88 7.58 3.82
N LYS A 327 11.73 6.57 3.97
CA LYS A 327 11.84 5.43 3.03
C LYS A 327 10.97 4.25 3.49
N LEU A 328 9.68 4.49 3.76
CA LEU A 328 8.76 3.49 4.32
C LEU A 328 8.67 2.23 3.45
N MET A 329 8.63 2.38 2.13
CA MET A 329 8.63 1.25 1.19
C MET A 329 9.85 0.33 1.36
N ARG A 330 11.02 0.89 1.67
CA ARG A 330 12.23 0.07 1.93
C ARG A 330 12.06 -0.77 3.18
N LEU A 331 11.39 -0.25 4.20
CA LEU A 331 11.11 -0.95 5.44
C LEU A 331 10.12 -2.10 5.21
N LEU A 332 9.02 -1.84 4.49
CA LEU A 332 8.04 -2.87 4.12
C LEU A 332 8.68 -4.03 3.33
N LEU A 333 9.49 -3.73 2.31
CA LEU A 333 10.16 -4.75 1.49
C LEU A 333 11.28 -5.50 2.22
N LYS A 334 11.87 -4.88 3.27
CA LYS A 334 12.88 -5.49 4.15
C LYS A 334 12.21 -6.49 5.10
N HIS A 335 11.04 -6.16 5.63
CA HIS A 335 10.29 -6.97 6.60
C HIS A 335 9.18 -7.79 5.94
N PHE A 336 9.50 -8.47 4.84
CA PHE A 336 8.53 -9.19 4.01
C PHE A 336 7.91 -10.44 4.65
N GLY A 337 8.45 -10.90 5.79
CA GLY A 337 7.84 -11.95 6.60
C GLY A 337 6.69 -11.45 7.47
N ILE A 338 6.64 -10.14 7.74
CA ILE A 338 5.57 -9.47 8.48
C ILE A 338 4.57 -8.88 7.49
N PHE A 339 5.07 -8.19 6.46
CA PHE A 339 4.25 -7.50 5.47
C PHE A 339 4.40 -8.10 4.08
N TYR A 340 3.31 -8.17 3.33
CA TYR A 340 3.37 -8.39 1.89
C TYR A 340 3.04 -7.09 1.15
N VAL A 341 3.82 -6.76 0.12
CA VAL A 341 3.54 -5.60 -0.73
C VAL A 341 3.15 -6.11 -2.11
N SER A 342 1.85 -5.97 -2.44
CA SER A 342 1.33 -6.24 -3.76
C SER A 342 1.63 -5.07 -4.70
N GLU A 343 2.12 -5.43 -5.89
CA GLU A 343 2.36 -4.51 -7.00
C GLU A 343 1.22 -4.51 -8.03
N ARG A 344 0.15 -5.26 -7.76
CA ARG A 344 -0.98 -5.34 -8.68
C ARG A 344 -1.80 -4.07 -8.64
N GLY A 345 -1.70 -3.29 -9.71
CA GLY A 345 -2.54 -2.14 -9.97
C GLY A 345 -1.72 -0.85 -10.06
N LYS A 346 -2.40 0.29 -9.98
CA LYS A 346 -1.74 1.60 -10.09
C LYS A 346 -0.96 1.98 -8.82
N ARG A 347 -1.38 1.47 -7.66
CA ARG A 347 -0.84 1.79 -6.33
C ARG A 347 -0.49 0.51 -5.60
N PHE A 348 0.61 0.52 -4.84
CA PHE A 348 1.03 -0.65 -4.05
C PHE A 348 0.14 -0.83 -2.82
N SER A 349 -0.28 -2.06 -2.56
CA SER A 349 -1.05 -2.40 -1.36
C SER A 349 -0.19 -3.24 -0.41
N VAL A 350 -0.24 -2.91 0.88
CA VAL A 350 0.41 -3.67 1.95
C VAL A 350 -0.63 -4.54 2.62
N PHE A 351 -0.24 -5.77 2.93
CA PHE A 351 -1.00 -6.74 3.70
C PHE A 351 -0.20 -7.14 4.94
N LEU A 352 -0.89 -7.45 6.02
CA LEU A 352 -0.31 -8.10 7.17
C LEU A 352 -0.32 -9.62 6.95
N ASN A 353 0.85 -10.26 6.86
CA ASN A 353 0.92 -11.68 6.48
C ASN A 353 0.27 -12.61 7.50
N GLU A 354 0.38 -12.30 8.79
CA GLU A 354 -0.16 -13.14 9.86
C GLU A 354 -1.68 -13.21 9.86
N ALA A 355 -2.35 -12.22 9.28
CA ALA A 355 -3.81 -12.14 9.25
C ALA A 355 -4.44 -13.02 8.17
N TYR A 356 -3.64 -13.58 7.26
CA TYR A 356 -4.12 -14.32 6.10
C TYR A 356 -3.68 -15.76 6.12
N ASP A 357 -4.58 -16.67 5.74
CA ASP A 357 -4.25 -18.03 5.36
C ASP A 357 -4.60 -18.31 3.89
N GLY A 358 -3.55 -18.41 3.08
CA GLY A 358 -3.67 -18.39 1.62
C GLY A 358 -4.42 -17.16 1.12
N LEU A 359 -5.61 -17.38 0.57
CA LEU A 359 -6.48 -16.37 -0.01
C LEU A 359 -7.39 -15.66 1.00
N GLU A 360 -7.58 -16.27 2.17
CA GLU A 360 -8.64 -15.88 3.11
C GLU A 360 -8.08 -15.17 4.33
N LEU A 361 -8.84 -14.20 4.83
CA LEU A 361 -8.57 -13.55 6.10
C LEU A 361 -8.99 -14.49 7.23
N ILE A 362 -8.11 -14.69 8.22
CA ILE A 362 -8.33 -15.63 9.34
C ILE A 362 -9.52 -15.16 10.19
N GLU A 363 -9.51 -13.90 10.61
CA GLU A 363 -10.60 -13.28 11.37
C GLU A 363 -11.40 -12.35 10.46
N LYS A 364 -12.56 -12.81 9.99
CA LYS A 364 -13.40 -12.06 9.06
C LYS A 364 -14.34 -11.10 9.79
N HIS A 365 -14.10 -9.81 9.65
CA HIS A 365 -15.09 -8.79 9.99
C HIS A 365 -16.37 -8.99 9.13
N PRO A 366 -17.59 -8.71 9.62
CA PRO A 366 -18.82 -8.90 8.84
C PRO A 366 -18.84 -8.14 7.49
N LEU A 367 -18.20 -6.98 7.40
CA LEU A 367 -18.00 -6.27 6.12
C LEU A 367 -17.16 -7.06 5.10
N VAL A 368 -16.24 -7.92 5.52
CA VAL A 368 -15.50 -8.80 4.60
C VAL A 368 -16.44 -9.85 4.02
N VAL A 369 -17.26 -10.49 4.87
CA VAL A 369 -18.26 -11.47 4.44
C VAL A 369 -19.30 -10.82 3.50
N TRP A 370 -19.75 -9.62 3.83
CA TRP A 370 -20.61 -8.83 2.95
C TRP A 370 -19.95 -8.54 1.59
N LYS A 371 -18.67 -8.15 1.56
CA LYS A 371 -17.92 -7.96 0.31
C LYS A 371 -17.82 -9.23 -0.53
N GLU A 372 -17.61 -10.38 0.11
CA GLU A 372 -17.61 -11.71 -0.55
C GLU A 372 -18.99 -12.01 -1.17
N LYS A 373 -20.07 -11.74 -0.43
CA LYS A 373 -21.46 -11.87 -0.91
C LYS A 373 -21.72 -10.98 -2.13
N VAL A 374 -21.35 -9.70 -2.08
CA VAL A 374 -21.47 -8.78 -3.23
C VAL A 374 -20.68 -9.30 -4.42
N LEU A 375 -19.44 -9.74 -4.20
CA LEU A 375 -18.57 -10.25 -5.26
C LEU A 375 -19.16 -11.49 -5.96
N SER A 376 -19.86 -12.36 -5.21
CA SER A 376 -20.52 -13.55 -5.77
C SER A 376 -21.66 -13.22 -6.75
N LEU A 377 -22.22 -12.01 -6.67
CA LEU A 377 -23.29 -11.53 -7.55
C LEU A 377 -22.77 -10.84 -8.80
N VAL A 378 -21.47 -10.54 -8.83
CA VAL A 378 -20.79 -10.02 -10.01
C VAL A 378 -20.54 -11.19 -10.95
N GLY A 379 -20.87 -11.04 -12.23
CA GLY A 379 -20.52 -12.02 -13.28
C GLY A 379 -19.02 -12.12 -13.56
N TYR A 380 -18.17 -11.66 -12.64
CA TYR A 380 -16.73 -11.76 -12.72
C TYR A 380 -16.31 -13.20 -12.49
N ARG A 381 -16.45 -14.03 -13.53
CA ARG A 381 -15.62 -15.23 -13.67
C ARG A 381 -14.20 -14.73 -13.79
N GLY A 382 -13.46 -14.77 -12.68
CA GLY A 382 -12.03 -14.47 -12.69
C GLY A 382 -11.43 -15.28 -13.82
N LYS A 383 -10.99 -14.62 -14.90
CA LYS A 383 -10.21 -15.32 -15.90
C LYS A 383 -9.07 -15.93 -15.10
N LYS A 384 -8.92 -17.26 -15.13
CA LYS A 384 -7.63 -17.92 -14.92
C LYS A 384 -6.70 -17.44 -16.03
N LYS A 385 -6.44 -16.13 -16.12
CA LYS A 385 -5.29 -15.65 -16.85
C LYS A 385 -4.14 -16.30 -16.11
N LYS A 386 -3.39 -17.14 -16.82
CA LYS A 386 -2.04 -17.53 -16.40
C LYS A 386 -1.39 -16.24 -15.91
N ILE A 387 -0.77 -16.27 -14.73
CA ILE A 387 -0.05 -15.13 -14.19
C ILE A 387 1.14 -14.90 -15.14
N GLU A 388 0.90 -14.18 -16.23
CA GLU A 388 1.92 -13.93 -17.23
C GLU A 388 3.00 -13.03 -16.61
N SER A 389 4.25 -13.44 -16.78
CA SER A 389 5.41 -12.60 -16.56
C SER A 389 5.32 -11.38 -17.48
N PHE A 390 5.80 -10.23 -17.00
CA PHE A 390 5.61 -8.92 -17.61
C PHE A 390 6.29 -8.74 -18.99
N GLU A 391 6.92 -9.77 -19.55
CA GLU A 391 7.50 -9.70 -20.91
C GLU A 391 6.43 -9.65 -22.00
N ASP A 392 5.19 -10.08 -21.74
CA ASP A 392 4.11 -10.08 -22.75
C ASP A 392 3.17 -8.87 -22.68
N LEU A 393 3.41 -7.89 -21.80
CA LEU A 393 2.50 -6.75 -21.59
C LEU A 393 2.83 -5.51 -22.45
N SER A 394 3.88 -5.55 -23.27
CA SER A 394 4.14 -4.48 -24.25
C SER A 394 3.52 -4.74 -25.64
N ASP A 395 3.14 -5.97 -25.99
CA ASP A 395 2.75 -6.31 -27.38
C ASP A 395 1.35 -6.91 -27.57
N MET A 396 0.50 -6.98 -26.54
CA MET A 396 -0.82 -7.64 -26.63
C MET A 396 -2.04 -6.77 -26.27
N GLU A 397 -2.02 -5.47 -26.56
CA GLU A 397 -3.25 -4.63 -26.50
C GLU A 397 -4.12 -4.67 -27.77
N HIS A 398 -3.69 -5.39 -28.81
CA HIS A 398 -4.49 -5.56 -30.04
C HIS A 398 -4.51 -7.04 -30.48
N LYS A 399 -5.41 -7.88 -29.92
CA LYS A 399 -6.01 -9.04 -30.66
C LYS A 399 -7.00 -9.97 -29.94
N THR A 400 -7.54 -9.68 -28.75
CA THR A 400 -8.51 -10.62 -28.13
C THR A 400 -9.83 -9.98 -27.71
N LEU A 401 -10.50 -9.36 -28.69
CA LEU A 401 -11.90 -8.93 -28.63
C LEU A 401 -12.71 -9.37 -29.87
N LEU A 402 -12.43 -10.56 -30.41
CA LEU A 402 -13.28 -11.16 -31.46
C LEU A 402 -13.57 -12.61 -31.10
N GLY A 403 -14.84 -12.97 -31.24
CA GLY A 403 -15.43 -14.24 -30.85
C GLY A 403 -16.88 -14.01 -30.42
N SER A 404 -17.68 -13.48 -31.35
CA SER A 404 -19.14 -13.57 -31.29
C SER A 404 -19.48 -15.00 -31.70
N ASP A 405 -20.23 -15.71 -30.88
CA ASP A 405 -20.86 -16.97 -31.27
C ASP A 405 -21.87 -16.66 -32.39
N SER A 406 -21.71 -17.32 -33.54
CA SER A 406 -22.79 -17.58 -34.48
C SER A 406 -22.57 -18.97 -35.05
N GLU A 407 -23.49 -19.87 -34.72
CA GLU A 407 -23.68 -21.16 -35.40
C GLU A 407 -24.25 -20.88 -36.81
N ASP A 408 -23.63 -21.46 -37.85
CA ASP A 408 -24.29 -22.36 -38.82
C ASP A 408 -23.39 -22.70 -40.03
N ASP A 409 -23.32 -24.01 -40.26
CA ASP A 409 -23.29 -24.79 -41.51
C ASP A 409 -22.20 -24.72 -42.63
N HIS A 410 -21.80 -25.95 -42.97
CA HIS A 410 -21.38 -26.53 -44.27
C HIS A 410 -19.90 -26.45 -44.78
N VAL A 411 -19.17 -27.54 -44.49
CA VAL A 411 -18.56 -28.55 -45.42
C VAL A 411 -17.44 -28.16 -46.43
N GLN A 412 -16.29 -28.83 -46.20
CA GLN A 412 -15.29 -29.45 -47.12
C GLN A 412 -14.08 -28.72 -47.74
N LEU A 413 -13.00 -29.54 -47.76
CA LEU A 413 -11.87 -29.67 -48.70
C LEU A 413 -10.55 -28.94 -48.41
N GLU A 414 -9.67 -29.67 -47.70
CA GLU A 414 -8.42 -30.27 -48.20
C GLU A 414 -7.46 -29.46 -49.10
N LEU A 415 -6.20 -29.41 -48.64
CA LEU A 415 -4.92 -29.59 -49.38
C LEU A 415 -3.89 -28.48 -49.15
N GLY A 416 -2.64 -28.91 -48.96
CA GLY A 416 -1.47 -28.19 -49.45
C GLY A 416 -0.37 -27.95 -48.43
N GLN A 417 0.66 -28.80 -48.52
CA GLN A 417 1.95 -28.68 -47.88
C GLN A 417 2.70 -27.41 -48.37
N ASP A 418 3.61 -26.86 -47.57
CA ASP A 418 5.04 -27.08 -47.84
C ASP A 418 5.97 -26.42 -46.81
N GLU A 419 7.05 -27.15 -46.63
CA GLU A 419 8.19 -26.97 -45.75
C GLU A 419 9.07 -25.80 -46.18
N THR A 420 9.70 -25.11 -45.23
CA THR A 420 11.13 -24.80 -45.40
C THR A 420 11.84 -24.63 -44.07
N MET A 421 12.80 -25.52 -43.87
CA MET A 421 13.74 -25.59 -42.76
C MET A 421 14.97 -24.74 -43.12
N HIS A 422 15.42 -23.85 -42.23
CA HIS A 422 16.81 -23.40 -42.23
C HIS A 422 17.33 -23.25 -40.80
N SER A 423 18.23 -24.19 -40.49
CA SER A 423 19.20 -24.20 -39.41
C SER A 423 20.26 -23.12 -39.63
N LEU A 424 20.69 -22.41 -38.59
CA LEU A 424 22.05 -22.53 -38.04
C LEU A 424 22.26 -21.70 -36.76
N ASP A 425 23.08 -22.28 -35.89
CA ASP A 425 23.55 -21.88 -34.58
C ASP A 425 24.01 -20.42 -34.41
N SER A 426 23.74 -19.87 -33.22
CA SER A 426 24.77 -19.11 -32.50
C SER A 426 24.63 -19.33 -30.99
N THR A 427 25.51 -20.19 -30.50
CA THR A 427 25.88 -20.33 -29.11
C THR A 427 26.49 -19.02 -28.60
N SER A 428 25.94 -18.46 -27.53
CA SER A 428 26.70 -17.57 -26.65
C SER A 428 26.30 -17.82 -25.19
N ALA A 429 27.19 -18.52 -24.49
CA ALA A 429 27.23 -18.54 -23.04
C ALA A 429 27.43 -17.10 -22.55
N THR A 430 26.55 -16.64 -21.66
CA THR A 430 26.78 -15.44 -20.85
C THR A 430 26.63 -15.81 -19.38
N ASP A 431 27.76 -16.30 -18.87
CA ASP A 431 28.36 -15.89 -17.60
C ASP A 431 27.42 -15.23 -16.58
N GLY A 432 26.90 -16.05 -15.67
CA GLY A 432 26.21 -15.61 -14.47
C GLY A 432 27.20 -15.09 -13.44
N SER A 433 27.83 -13.95 -13.70
CA SER A 433 28.66 -13.25 -12.72
C SER A 433 27.75 -12.55 -11.70
N GLU A 434 27.58 -13.24 -10.57
CA GLU A 434 27.09 -12.70 -9.31
C GLU A 434 28.03 -11.58 -8.84
N MET A 435 27.51 -10.38 -8.60
CA MET A 435 28.26 -9.36 -7.89
C MET A 435 28.01 -9.51 -6.38
N GLU A 436 29.05 -9.95 -5.68
CA GLU A 436 29.18 -9.93 -4.23
C GLU A 436 28.80 -8.54 -3.68
N ILE A 437 27.85 -8.52 -2.73
CA ILE A 437 27.51 -7.32 -1.99
C ILE A 437 28.49 -7.20 -0.81
N GLU A 438 29.75 -6.91 -1.12
CA GLU A 438 30.74 -6.49 -0.12
C GLU A 438 30.71 -4.97 0.13
N GLU A 439 29.99 -4.20 -0.70
CA GLU A 439 29.93 -2.72 -0.60
C GLU A 439 28.75 -2.15 0.22
N VAL A 440 28.04 -2.98 0.99
CA VAL A 440 27.10 -2.47 2.03
C VAL A 440 27.80 -2.32 3.39
N CYS A 441 29.03 -2.82 3.54
CA CYS A 441 29.80 -2.70 4.77
C CYS A 441 30.57 -1.38 4.93
N ARG A 442 30.67 -0.50 3.90
CA ARG A 442 31.34 0.80 4.03
C ARG A 442 30.43 2.00 4.32
N ALA A 443 29.14 1.78 4.58
CA ALA A 443 28.25 2.84 5.07
C ALA A 443 28.03 2.78 6.61
N TYR A 444 28.89 2.07 7.33
CA TYR A 444 28.77 1.81 8.78
C TYR A 444 30.11 1.84 9.54
N ASN A 445 31.17 2.40 8.95
CA ASN A 445 32.34 2.84 9.71
C ASN A 445 32.58 4.32 9.36
N ASP A 446 31.91 5.18 10.11
CA ASP A 446 32.43 6.44 10.69
C ASP A 446 31.33 7.08 11.56
#